data_AF-A0A942ID73-F1
#
_entry.id   AF-A0A942ID73-F1
#
_cell.length_a   1.000
_cell.length_b   1.000
_cell.length_c   1.000
_cell.angle_alpha   90.00
_cell.angle_beta   90.00
_cell.angle_gamma   90.00
#
_symmetry.space_group_name_H-M   'P 1'
#
loop_
_entity.id
_entity.type
_entity.pdbx_description
1 polymer ?
#
loop_
_entity_poly.entity_id
_entity_poly.type
_entity_poly.pdbx_seq_one_letter_code
_entity_poly.pdbx_strand_id
1 'polypeptide(L)'
;MQFSIVLKHLKHYIPEMQFAVETLPGREAILRGLATYKQLCSPFDVWNWEESLYINFPMADREYQNLPQTKTTHCIVDDLGLEPKAELYSYNCILDPEIKNAVFKQRDELGKKVILLHGKGVSKTWAKNLDDKILTRIEEFINASDKYICVNLDKTPASTVDHLGAMIESASLCIFVDSGPLHVAGAFSTPTWGIWLKHHPVRCIEPFDHMTHWMPTDAPEVGIEATRVFGNQYRSLTYETLSIGLLSALEAFMAEDRLPYVKRAVWVAPKLSGKELEIWERKQAAVARIEEGFKKKRAISFLGLMALPGQG
;
A
#
# COMPACT_ATOMS: atom_id res chain seq x y z
N MET A 1 -10.77 7.00 0.39
CA MET A 1 -9.78 7.57 1.32
C MET A 1 -9.63 9.04 1.07
N GLN A 2 -9.00 9.48 -0.02
CA GLN A 2 -8.73 10.90 -0.31
C GLN A 2 -9.90 11.87 -0.15
N PHE A 3 -11.11 11.47 -0.57
CA PHE A 3 -12.31 12.29 -0.41
C PHE A 3 -12.68 12.58 1.07
N SER A 4 -12.18 11.81 2.04
CA SER A 4 -12.38 12.10 3.46
C SER A 4 -11.73 13.42 3.90
N ILE A 5 -10.63 13.83 3.27
CA ILE A 5 -10.01 15.14 3.52
C ILE A 5 -10.93 16.26 3.00
N VAL A 6 -11.57 16.07 1.84
CA VAL A 6 -12.56 17.04 1.32
C VAL A 6 -13.72 17.19 2.30
N LEU A 7 -14.27 16.08 2.81
CA LEU A 7 -15.33 16.10 3.82
C LEU A 7 -14.89 16.78 5.12
N LYS A 8 -13.64 16.60 5.56
CA LYS A 8 -13.10 17.32 6.72
C LYS A 8 -13.09 18.83 6.49
N HIS A 9 -12.72 19.29 5.30
CA HIS A 9 -12.75 20.72 4.95
C HIS A 9 -14.18 21.25 4.89
N LEU A 10 -15.09 20.53 4.25
CA LEU A 10 -16.51 20.91 4.22
C LEU A 10 -17.06 21.05 5.65
N LYS A 11 -16.90 20.02 6.51
CA LYS A 11 -17.32 20.09 7.92
C LYS A 11 -16.67 21.20 8.72
N HIS A 12 -15.46 21.62 8.35
CA HIS A 12 -14.80 22.74 9.01
C HIS A 12 -15.46 24.08 8.66
N TYR A 13 -15.78 24.30 7.38
CA TYR A 13 -16.31 25.58 6.90
C TYR A 13 -17.82 25.74 7.06
N ILE A 14 -18.57 24.63 7.05
CA ILE A 14 -20.04 24.59 7.13
C ILE A 14 -20.47 23.47 8.10
N PRO A 15 -20.14 23.59 9.40
CA PRO A 15 -20.32 22.53 10.40
C PRO A 15 -21.78 22.15 10.68
N GLU A 16 -22.73 23.03 10.39
CA GLU A 16 -24.16 22.82 10.54
C GLU A 16 -24.76 21.90 9.47
N MET A 17 -24.08 21.74 8.33
CA MET A 17 -24.56 20.89 7.25
C MET A 17 -24.34 19.41 7.53
N GLN A 18 -25.30 18.59 7.11
CA GLN A 18 -25.17 17.14 7.11
C GLN A 18 -24.69 16.66 5.75
N PHE A 19 -23.58 15.93 5.74
CA PHE A 19 -23.03 15.35 4.53
C PHE A 19 -23.44 13.92 4.35
N ALA A 20 -23.61 13.57 3.09
CA ALA A 20 -24.16 12.33 2.64
C ALA A 20 -23.34 11.83 1.46
N VAL A 21 -22.76 10.64 1.55
CA VAL A 21 -21.86 10.11 0.52
C VAL A 21 -22.30 8.73 0.09
N GLU A 22 -22.48 8.56 -1.22
CA GLU A 22 -22.67 7.24 -1.80
C GLU A 22 -21.32 6.55 -1.99
N THR A 23 -21.21 5.31 -1.52
CA THR A 23 -19.96 4.54 -1.58
C THR A 23 -20.20 3.08 -1.93
N LEU A 24 -19.20 2.43 -2.51
CA LEU A 24 -19.25 0.98 -2.71
C LEU A 24 -19.27 0.24 -1.37
N PRO A 25 -19.90 -0.96 -1.33
CA PRO A 25 -19.96 -1.80 -0.14
C PRO A 25 -18.58 -2.03 0.50
N GLY A 26 -18.52 -1.99 1.83
CA GLY A 26 -17.32 -2.30 2.61
C GLY A 26 -16.33 -1.14 2.69
N ARG A 27 -16.65 0.06 2.18
CA ARG A 27 -15.78 1.25 2.23
C ARG A 27 -16.19 2.28 3.26
N GLU A 28 -17.22 2.00 4.04
CA GLU A 28 -17.91 2.94 4.91
C GLU A 28 -17.03 3.39 6.09
N ALA A 29 -16.12 2.52 6.54
CA ALA A 29 -15.22 2.77 7.67
C ALA A 29 -14.42 4.09 7.57
N ILE A 30 -14.13 4.53 6.35
CA ILE A 30 -13.33 5.73 6.05
C ILE A 30 -14.16 7.03 6.13
N LEU A 31 -15.49 6.88 6.15
CA LEU A 31 -16.47 7.98 6.20
C LEU A 31 -17.11 8.09 7.58
N ARG A 32 -16.90 7.12 8.48
CA ARG A 32 -17.45 7.14 9.84
C ARG A 32 -17.03 8.42 10.57
N GLY A 33 -18.02 9.12 11.12
CA GLY A 33 -17.84 10.42 11.78
C GLY A 33 -17.71 11.61 10.82
N LEU A 34 -17.56 11.40 9.50
CA LEU A 34 -17.43 12.47 8.51
C LEU A 34 -18.70 12.69 7.69
N ALA A 35 -19.46 11.65 7.40
CA ALA A 35 -20.71 11.77 6.67
C ALA A 35 -21.66 10.62 7.05
N THR A 36 -22.96 10.84 6.89
CA THR A 36 -23.88 9.74 6.67
C THR A 36 -23.51 9.11 5.32
N TYR A 37 -23.58 7.80 5.20
CA TYR A 37 -23.23 7.13 3.95
C TYR A 37 -24.34 6.20 3.51
N LYS A 38 -24.41 6.00 2.19
CA LYS A 38 -25.29 5.03 1.55
C LYS A 38 -24.46 4.12 0.66
N GLN A 39 -24.82 2.85 0.64
CA GLN A 39 -24.21 1.89 -0.27
C GLN A 39 -24.75 2.12 -1.70
N LEU A 40 -23.84 2.30 -2.67
CA LEU A 40 -24.14 2.37 -4.09
C LEU A 40 -24.95 1.11 -4.47
N CYS A 41 -26.01 1.27 -5.25
CA CYS A 41 -26.93 0.20 -5.68
C CYS A 41 -27.99 -0.26 -4.66
N SER A 42 -28.36 0.52 -3.64
CA SER A 42 -29.65 0.32 -2.95
C SER A 42 -30.76 1.00 -3.78
N PRO A 43 -31.62 0.24 -4.51
CA PRO A 43 -32.66 0.80 -5.37
C PRO A 43 -33.84 1.42 -4.60
N PHE A 44 -33.74 1.51 -3.26
CA PHE A 44 -34.89 1.81 -2.40
C PHE A 44 -34.81 3.10 -1.58
N ASP A 45 -33.70 3.84 -1.59
CA ASP A 45 -33.63 5.13 -0.86
C ASP A 45 -33.45 6.30 -1.83
N VAL A 46 -34.55 6.96 -2.19
CA VAL A 46 -34.45 8.32 -2.74
C VAL A 46 -34.14 9.21 -1.55
N TRP A 47 -32.91 9.73 -1.50
CA TRP A 47 -32.60 10.73 -0.49
C TRP A 47 -33.26 12.05 -0.88
N ASN A 48 -34.04 12.65 0.02
CA ASN A 48 -34.55 14.00 -0.12
C ASN A 48 -33.49 14.99 0.39
N TRP A 49 -32.42 15.19 -0.38
CA TRP A 49 -31.48 16.28 -0.11
C TRP A 49 -31.97 17.57 -0.73
N GLU A 50 -31.71 18.67 -0.04
CA GLU A 50 -31.96 20.02 -0.56
C GLU A 50 -31.10 20.29 -1.79
N GLU A 51 -29.84 19.80 -1.78
CA GLU A 51 -28.88 20.00 -2.86
C GLU A 51 -28.06 18.74 -3.15
N SER A 52 -27.54 18.63 -4.37
CA SER A 52 -26.64 17.57 -4.79
C SER A 52 -25.43 18.18 -5.50
N LEU A 53 -24.24 17.88 -5.00
CA LEU A 53 -23.00 18.36 -5.58
C LEU A 53 -22.31 17.23 -6.35
N TYR A 54 -22.05 17.46 -7.64
CA TYR A 54 -21.19 16.58 -8.42
C TYR A 54 -19.77 17.12 -8.39
N ILE A 55 -18.91 16.48 -7.61
CA ILE A 55 -17.49 16.81 -7.56
C ILE A 55 -16.75 15.97 -8.59
N ASN A 56 -16.17 16.64 -9.59
CA ASN A 56 -15.16 16.00 -10.42
C ASN A 56 -13.90 15.80 -9.56
N PHE A 57 -13.27 14.62 -9.60
CA PHE A 57 -12.08 14.35 -8.78
C PHE A 57 -10.84 14.10 -9.66
N PRO A 58 -10.48 15.06 -10.54
CA PRO A 58 -9.42 14.90 -11.52
C PRO A 58 -8.04 14.86 -10.86
N MET A 59 -7.03 14.39 -11.58
CA MET A 59 -5.65 14.57 -11.12
C MET A 59 -5.30 16.07 -11.13
N ALA A 60 -4.56 16.54 -10.12
CA ALA A 60 -4.08 17.91 -10.10
C ALA A 60 -3.17 18.18 -11.31
N ASP A 61 -3.58 19.13 -12.14
CA ASP A 61 -2.84 19.65 -13.29
C ASP A 61 -2.23 21.04 -13.02
N ARG A 62 -2.66 21.68 -11.92
CA ARG A 62 -2.15 22.97 -11.43
C ARG A 62 -1.19 22.80 -10.26
N GLU A 63 -0.34 23.81 -10.09
CA GLU A 63 0.59 23.91 -8.97
C GLU A 63 0.06 24.87 -7.90
N TYR A 64 0.11 24.44 -6.64
CA TYR A 64 -0.29 25.23 -5.47
C TYR A 64 0.92 25.52 -4.58
N GLN A 65 1.16 26.78 -4.24
CA GLN A 65 2.30 27.12 -3.37
C GLN A 65 2.10 26.57 -1.96
N ASN A 66 3.08 25.83 -1.46
CA ASN A 66 3.15 25.29 -0.08
C ASN A 66 2.04 24.30 0.29
N LEU A 67 1.24 23.82 -0.66
CA LEU A 67 0.17 22.85 -0.42
C LEU A 67 0.52 21.48 -1.02
N PRO A 68 -0.07 20.38 -0.55
CA PRO A 68 0.04 19.09 -1.23
C PRO A 68 -0.49 19.19 -2.67
N GLN A 69 0.21 18.63 -3.66
CA GLN A 69 -0.18 18.71 -5.07
C GLN A 69 -1.15 17.58 -5.49
N THR A 70 -2.04 17.18 -4.58
CA THR A 70 -2.95 16.05 -4.80
C THR A 70 -4.27 16.50 -5.41
N LYS A 71 -5.00 15.56 -5.99
CA LYS A 71 -6.40 15.80 -6.43
C LYS A 71 -7.32 16.29 -5.31
N THR A 72 -7.00 15.97 -4.06
CA THR A 72 -7.72 16.47 -2.89
C THR A 72 -7.59 17.99 -2.80
N THR A 73 -6.38 18.52 -2.92
CA THR A 73 -6.12 19.97 -2.92
C THR A 73 -6.80 20.65 -4.08
N HIS A 74 -6.72 20.06 -5.28
CA HIS A 74 -7.40 20.58 -6.46
C HIS A 74 -8.91 20.72 -6.22
N CYS A 75 -9.55 19.67 -5.70
CA CYS A 75 -10.98 19.70 -5.39
C CYS A 75 -11.32 20.79 -4.36
N ILE A 76 -10.53 20.93 -3.29
CA ILE A 76 -10.78 21.93 -2.24
C ILE A 76 -10.67 23.36 -2.81
N VAL A 77 -9.63 23.63 -3.60
CA VAL A 77 -9.35 24.98 -4.11
C VAL A 77 -10.19 25.32 -5.31
N ASP A 78 -10.11 24.51 -6.37
CA ASP A 78 -10.66 24.86 -7.69
C ASP A 78 -12.16 24.54 -7.79
N ASP A 79 -12.61 23.40 -7.24
CA ASP A 79 -14.03 22.99 -7.34
C ASP A 79 -14.90 23.59 -6.23
N LEU A 80 -14.36 23.70 -5.00
CA LEU A 80 -15.12 24.16 -3.84
C LEU A 80 -14.82 25.62 -3.45
N GLY A 81 -13.75 26.23 -3.96
CA GLY A 81 -13.36 27.60 -3.60
C GLY A 81 -12.99 27.77 -2.12
N LEU A 82 -12.58 26.69 -1.44
CA LEU A 82 -12.25 26.69 -0.02
C LEU A 82 -10.74 26.90 0.18
N GLU A 83 -10.37 27.59 1.26
CA GLU A 83 -8.97 27.70 1.68
C GLU A 83 -8.51 26.38 2.33
N PRO A 84 -7.47 25.70 1.81
CA PRO A 84 -7.01 24.44 2.38
C PRO A 84 -6.35 24.63 3.75
N LYS A 85 -6.66 23.72 4.68
CA LYS A 85 -6.12 23.71 6.04
C LYS A 85 -5.21 22.53 6.28
N ALA A 86 -3.94 22.80 6.55
CA ALA A 86 -2.89 21.77 6.66
C ALA A 86 -3.24 20.69 7.69
N GLU A 87 -3.83 21.06 8.82
CA GLU A 87 -4.24 20.15 9.90
C GLU A 87 -5.35 19.15 9.48
N LEU A 88 -6.07 19.43 8.39
CA LEU A 88 -7.12 18.57 7.88
C LEU A 88 -6.62 17.56 6.83
N TYR A 89 -5.36 17.66 6.38
CA TYR A 89 -4.71 16.72 5.43
C TYR A 89 -4.25 15.41 6.09
N SER A 90 -5.15 14.79 6.85
CA SER A 90 -4.93 13.50 7.47
C SER A 90 -6.01 12.52 7.01
N TYR A 91 -5.67 11.24 6.97
CA TYR A 91 -6.69 10.20 6.86
C TYR A 91 -7.05 9.69 8.24
N ASN A 92 -8.34 9.46 8.47
CA ASN A 92 -8.83 8.77 9.66
C ASN A 92 -9.61 7.54 9.19
N CYS A 93 -9.42 6.42 9.89
CA CYS A 93 -10.20 5.22 9.69
C CYS A 93 -10.60 4.69 11.06
N ILE A 94 -11.88 4.74 11.38
CA ILE A 94 -12.39 4.23 12.66
C ILE A 94 -12.75 2.76 12.42
N LEU A 95 -11.94 1.86 12.97
CA LEU A 95 -12.13 0.43 12.82
C LEU A 95 -13.23 -0.11 13.73
N ASP A 96 -13.97 -1.07 13.20
CA ASP A 96 -14.83 -1.92 14.00
C ASP A 96 -14.00 -2.74 15.02
N PRO A 97 -14.28 -2.64 16.34
CA PRO A 97 -13.49 -3.32 17.36
C PRO A 97 -13.50 -4.84 17.25
N GLU A 98 -14.61 -5.45 16.83
CA GLU A 98 -14.72 -6.92 16.72
C GLU A 98 -13.85 -7.42 15.56
N ILE A 99 -13.92 -6.76 14.41
CA ILE A 99 -13.06 -7.07 13.26
C ILE A 99 -11.59 -6.88 13.62
N LYS A 100 -11.26 -5.78 14.29
CA LYS A 100 -9.90 -5.51 14.76
C LYS A 100 -9.38 -6.62 15.67
N ASN A 101 -10.15 -6.99 16.70
CA ASN A 101 -9.76 -8.04 17.63
C ASN A 101 -9.59 -9.40 16.94
N ALA A 102 -10.47 -9.74 15.99
CA ALA A 102 -10.38 -10.98 15.23
C ALA A 102 -9.09 -11.05 14.39
N VAL A 103 -8.74 -9.97 13.68
CA VAL A 103 -7.51 -9.90 12.88
C VAL A 103 -6.26 -9.97 13.75
N PHE A 104 -6.24 -9.27 14.88
CA PHE A 104 -5.10 -9.30 15.81
C PHE A 104 -4.89 -10.69 16.41
N LYS A 105 -5.98 -11.37 16.78
CA LYS A 105 -5.94 -12.76 17.24
C LYS A 105 -5.38 -13.70 16.15
N GLN A 106 -5.87 -13.59 14.91
CA GLN A 106 -5.36 -14.39 13.79
C GLN A 106 -3.87 -14.14 13.56
N ARG A 107 -3.42 -12.88 13.64
CA ARG A 107 -1.99 -12.53 13.56
C ARG A 107 -1.19 -13.20 14.67
N ASP A 108 -1.64 -13.18 15.91
CA ASP A 108 -0.94 -13.83 17.03
C ASP A 108 -0.81 -15.33 16.84
N GLU A 109 -1.84 -15.98 16.32
CA GLU A 109 -1.84 -17.41 16.02
C GLU A 109 -0.80 -17.80 14.94
N LEU A 110 -0.37 -16.87 14.08
CA LEU A 110 0.70 -17.12 13.10
C LEU A 110 2.08 -17.27 13.77
N GLY A 111 2.27 -16.76 14.99
CA GLY A 111 3.55 -16.81 15.72
C GLY A 111 4.70 -16.06 15.03
N LYS A 112 4.40 -15.23 14.02
CA LYS A 112 5.37 -14.47 13.22
C LYS A 112 4.88 -13.05 12.99
N LYS A 113 5.81 -12.14 12.76
CA LYS A 113 5.52 -10.77 12.34
C LYS A 113 4.99 -10.75 10.92
N VAL A 114 3.91 -10.00 10.69
CA VAL A 114 3.25 -9.94 9.38
C VAL A 114 3.83 -8.81 8.55
N ILE A 115 4.22 -9.10 7.31
CA ILE A 115 4.44 -8.10 6.25
C ILE A 115 3.29 -8.22 5.25
N LEU A 116 2.56 -7.13 5.04
CA LEU A 116 1.50 -7.09 4.03
C LEU A 116 2.08 -6.73 2.66
N LEU A 117 1.66 -7.47 1.65
CA LEU A 117 2.04 -7.22 0.26
C LEU A 117 0.78 -7.01 -0.60
N HIS A 118 0.81 -5.99 -1.45
CA HIS A 118 -0.21 -5.78 -2.47
C HIS A 118 0.42 -5.12 -3.71
N GLY A 119 0.50 -5.87 -4.81
CA GLY A 119 1.14 -5.42 -6.03
C GLY A 119 0.20 -5.13 -7.19
N LYS A 120 -1.12 -5.30 -7.04
CA LYS A 120 -2.07 -5.18 -8.14
C LYS A 120 -3.15 -4.13 -7.89
N GLY A 121 -3.11 -3.04 -8.65
CA GLY A 121 -4.23 -2.11 -8.77
C GLY A 121 -5.30 -2.60 -9.75
N VAL A 122 -6.50 -2.02 -9.65
CA VAL A 122 -7.64 -2.27 -10.56
C VAL A 122 -7.76 -1.24 -11.69
N SER A 123 -7.12 -0.08 -11.54
CA SER A 123 -7.11 1.00 -12.54
C SER A 123 -5.70 1.20 -13.07
N LYS A 124 -5.56 1.62 -14.34
CA LYS A 124 -4.25 1.86 -14.99
C LYS A 124 -3.22 0.76 -14.68
N THR A 125 -3.63 -0.51 -14.80
CA THR A 125 -2.86 -1.68 -14.36
C THR A 125 -1.44 -1.71 -14.92
N TRP A 126 -1.28 -1.37 -16.20
CA TRP A 126 0.01 -1.28 -16.88
C TRP A 126 0.99 -0.24 -16.27
N ALA A 127 0.49 0.72 -15.50
CA ALA A 127 1.27 1.79 -14.89
C ALA A 127 1.55 1.58 -13.40
N LYS A 128 0.90 0.57 -12.79
CA LYS A 128 0.87 0.40 -11.33
C LYS A 128 1.22 -1.02 -10.89
N ASN A 129 0.92 -2.03 -11.69
CA ASN A 129 1.00 -3.42 -11.24
C ASN A 129 2.44 -3.92 -11.31
N LEU A 130 2.88 -4.58 -10.24
CA LEU A 130 4.13 -5.32 -10.23
C LEU A 130 4.00 -6.56 -11.11
N ASP A 131 5.12 -7.00 -11.69
CA ASP A 131 5.21 -8.29 -12.36
C ASP A 131 5.03 -9.45 -11.35
N ASP A 132 4.36 -10.53 -11.76
CA ASP A 132 4.08 -11.67 -10.87
C ASP A 132 5.34 -12.37 -10.40
N LYS A 133 6.42 -12.36 -11.19
CA LYS A 133 7.72 -12.93 -10.78
C LYS A 133 8.34 -12.09 -9.67
N ILE A 134 8.18 -10.76 -9.72
CA ILE A 134 8.64 -9.86 -8.66
C ILE A 134 7.85 -10.13 -7.38
N LEU A 135 6.52 -10.21 -7.46
CA LEU A 135 5.67 -10.53 -6.30
C LEU A 135 6.02 -11.86 -5.67
N THR A 136 6.13 -12.91 -6.48
CA THR A 136 6.52 -14.25 -6.03
C THR A 136 7.86 -14.21 -5.31
N ARG A 137 8.85 -13.51 -5.87
CA ARG A 137 10.19 -13.40 -5.27
C ARG A 137 10.18 -12.66 -3.93
N ILE A 138 9.37 -11.60 -3.80
CA ILE A 138 9.22 -10.88 -2.52
C ILE A 138 8.59 -11.81 -1.46
N GLU A 139 7.52 -12.53 -1.83
CA GLU A 139 6.87 -13.47 -0.92
C GLU A 139 7.82 -14.58 -0.46
N GLU A 140 8.53 -15.23 -1.40
CA GLU A 140 9.51 -16.27 -1.09
C GLU A 140 10.60 -15.75 -0.15
N PHE A 141 11.11 -14.55 -0.42
CA PHE A 141 12.14 -13.92 0.40
C PHE A 141 11.66 -13.65 1.84
N ILE A 142 10.47 -13.10 2.02
CA ILE A 142 9.89 -12.85 3.34
C ILE A 142 9.61 -14.17 4.07
N ASN A 143 9.01 -15.14 3.37
CA ASN A 143 8.61 -16.43 3.97
C ASN A 143 9.79 -17.34 4.29
N ALA A 144 10.97 -17.11 3.69
CA ALA A 144 12.22 -17.77 4.09
C ALA A 144 12.70 -17.32 5.48
N SER A 145 12.19 -16.21 6.03
CA SER A 145 12.48 -15.77 7.39
C SER A 145 11.81 -16.65 8.44
N ASP A 146 12.52 -16.87 9.55
CA ASP A 146 12.00 -17.46 10.78
C ASP A 146 11.07 -16.49 11.54
N LYS A 147 11.28 -15.18 11.41
CA LYS A 147 10.56 -14.13 12.15
C LYS A 147 9.35 -13.57 11.43
N TYR A 148 9.38 -13.54 10.10
CA TYR A 148 8.36 -12.86 9.29
C TYR A 148 7.53 -13.83 8.45
N ILE A 149 6.30 -13.41 8.15
CA ILE A 149 5.42 -14.07 7.19
C ILE A 149 4.81 -13.03 6.26
N CYS A 150 4.74 -13.36 4.98
CA CYS A 150 4.10 -12.52 3.97
C CYS A 150 2.62 -12.86 3.87
N VAL A 151 1.75 -11.86 4.02
CA VAL A 151 0.33 -11.96 3.69
C VAL A 151 0.09 -11.14 2.43
N ASN A 152 -0.10 -11.82 1.30
CA ASN A 152 -0.35 -11.17 0.01
C ASN A 152 -1.86 -10.92 -0.19
N LEU A 153 -2.25 -9.65 -0.18
CA LEU A 153 -3.63 -9.20 -0.40
C LEU A 153 -4.14 -9.45 -1.82
N ASP A 154 -3.26 -9.67 -2.79
CA ASP A 154 -3.64 -10.07 -4.15
C ASP A 154 -4.17 -11.52 -4.19
N LYS A 155 -3.76 -12.36 -3.22
CA LYS A 155 -4.18 -13.76 -3.07
C LYS A 155 -5.25 -13.92 -1.99
N THR A 156 -5.19 -13.10 -0.96
CA THR A 156 -6.13 -13.12 0.18
C THR A 156 -6.65 -11.70 0.41
N PRO A 157 -7.59 -11.23 -0.43
CA PRO A 157 -8.07 -9.86 -0.36
C PRO A 157 -8.86 -9.62 0.93
N ALA A 158 -8.70 -8.44 1.50
CA ALA A 158 -9.57 -7.98 2.57
C ALA A 158 -11.01 -7.80 2.07
N SER A 159 -11.98 -8.24 2.86
CA SER A 159 -13.41 -8.18 2.54
C SER A 159 -14.01 -6.79 2.70
N THR A 160 -13.45 -5.97 3.59
CA THR A 160 -13.90 -4.61 3.89
C THR A 160 -12.70 -3.72 4.22
N VAL A 161 -12.91 -2.40 4.28
CA VAL A 161 -11.89 -1.47 4.75
C VAL A 161 -11.60 -1.63 6.23
N ASP A 162 -12.58 -2.06 7.04
CA ASP A 162 -12.32 -2.45 8.43
C ASP A 162 -11.31 -3.59 8.53
N HIS A 163 -11.55 -4.66 7.76
CA HIS A 163 -10.66 -5.80 7.71
C HIS A 163 -9.27 -5.38 7.23
N LEU A 164 -9.19 -4.61 6.14
CA LEU A 164 -7.93 -4.11 5.61
C LEU A 164 -7.18 -3.22 6.61
N GLY A 165 -7.87 -2.27 7.23
CA GLY A 165 -7.25 -1.36 8.18
C GLY A 165 -6.76 -2.08 9.44
N ALA A 166 -7.51 -3.07 9.93
CA ALA A 166 -7.07 -3.94 11.02
C ALA A 166 -5.82 -4.75 10.63
N MET A 167 -5.78 -5.28 9.41
CA MET A 167 -4.58 -5.99 8.91
C MET A 167 -3.38 -5.03 8.88
N ILE A 168 -3.56 -3.82 8.33
CA ILE A 168 -2.51 -2.79 8.27
C ILE A 168 -2.01 -2.44 9.68
N GLU A 169 -2.90 -2.15 10.62
CA GLU A 169 -2.53 -1.80 12.00
C GLU A 169 -1.81 -2.94 12.72
N SER A 170 -2.10 -4.19 12.37
CA SER A 170 -1.46 -5.38 12.96
C SER A 170 -0.09 -5.71 12.37
N ALA A 171 0.25 -5.15 11.20
CA ALA A 171 1.42 -5.51 10.43
C ALA A 171 2.69 -4.80 10.92
N SER A 172 3.85 -5.40 10.66
CA SER A 172 5.17 -4.79 10.93
C SER A 172 5.64 -3.89 9.76
N LEU A 173 5.20 -4.20 8.55
CA LEU A 173 5.47 -3.43 7.33
C LEU A 173 4.35 -3.66 6.31
N CYS A 174 3.98 -2.62 5.58
CA CYS A 174 3.12 -2.72 4.40
C CYS A 174 3.91 -2.37 3.13
N ILE A 175 3.78 -3.17 2.08
CA ILE A 175 4.41 -2.93 0.76
C ILE A 175 3.30 -2.90 -0.29
N PHE A 176 2.90 -1.69 -0.68
CA PHE A 176 1.72 -1.48 -1.52
C PHE A 176 2.06 -0.66 -2.76
N VAL A 177 1.52 -1.03 -3.92
CA VAL A 177 1.51 -0.16 -5.11
C VAL A 177 0.50 0.97 -4.98
N ASP A 178 0.55 1.97 -5.86
CA ASP A 178 -0.43 3.07 -5.99
C ASP A 178 -1.87 2.55 -6.20
N SER A 179 -2.56 2.25 -5.11
CA SER A 179 -3.82 1.52 -5.05
C SER A 179 -4.62 1.91 -3.80
N GLY A 180 -5.86 1.41 -3.70
CA GLY A 180 -6.72 1.62 -2.54
C GLY A 180 -6.04 1.32 -1.20
N PRO A 181 -5.41 0.15 -1.03
CA PRO A 181 -4.69 -0.19 0.21
C PRO A 181 -3.59 0.79 0.62
N LEU A 182 -2.82 1.35 -0.34
CA LEU A 182 -1.82 2.37 -0.03
C LEU A 182 -2.45 3.61 0.60
N HIS A 183 -3.62 4.04 0.11
CA HIS A 183 -4.33 5.16 0.74
C HIS A 183 -4.91 4.79 2.09
N VAL A 184 -5.39 3.55 2.29
CA VAL A 184 -5.90 3.14 3.61
C VAL A 184 -4.76 3.15 4.64
N ALA A 185 -3.55 2.74 4.23
CA ALA A 185 -2.36 2.77 5.09
C ALA A 185 -1.97 4.17 5.58
N GLY A 186 -2.34 5.24 4.86
CA GLY A 186 -2.13 6.61 5.33
C GLY A 186 -2.94 6.97 6.59
N ALA A 187 -3.96 6.19 6.96
CA ALA A 187 -4.75 6.40 8.17
C ALA A 187 -4.17 5.75 9.44
N PHE A 188 -3.08 5.00 9.31
CA PHE A 188 -2.44 4.25 10.40
C PHE A 188 -0.99 4.67 10.54
N SER A 189 -0.32 4.30 11.63
CA SER A 189 1.11 4.59 11.83
C SER A 189 2.05 3.48 11.35
N THR A 190 1.50 2.39 10.80
CA THR A 190 2.27 1.24 10.35
C THR A 190 3.28 1.62 9.27
N PRO A 191 4.58 1.32 9.43
CA PRO A 191 5.58 1.45 8.39
C PRO A 191 5.07 1.01 7.01
N THR A 192 5.13 1.90 6.03
CA THR A 192 4.58 1.60 4.69
C THR A 192 5.55 1.99 3.59
N TRP A 193 5.76 1.09 2.64
CA TRP A 193 6.45 1.35 1.38
C TRP A 193 5.44 1.44 0.24
N GLY A 194 5.28 2.65 -0.28
CA GLY A 194 4.50 2.91 -1.49
C GLY A 194 5.39 2.70 -2.71
N ILE A 195 5.07 1.72 -3.55
CA ILE A 195 5.82 1.42 -4.78
C ILE A 195 5.16 2.13 -5.98
N TRP A 196 5.94 2.95 -6.68
CA TRP A 196 5.50 3.78 -7.79
C TRP A 196 6.26 3.38 -9.04
N LEU A 197 5.55 3.04 -10.12
CA LEU A 197 6.21 2.66 -11.38
C LEU A 197 6.22 3.82 -12.39
N LYS A 198 5.07 4.44 -12.65
CA LYS A 198 4.93 5.48 -13.68
C LYS A 198 4.19 6.74 -13.23
N HIS A 199 3.78 6.81 -11.98
CA HIS A 199 3.13 8.00 -11.42
C HIS A 199 4.02 8.61 -10.35
N HIS A 200 3.94 9.93 -10.22
CA HIS A 200 4.63 10.63 -9.14
C HIS A 200 3.70 10.72 -7.90
N PRO A 201 4.14 10.24 -6.71
CA PRO A 201 3.35 10.20 -5.47
C PRO A 201 2.73 11.55 -5.08
N VAL A 202 3.46 12.66 -5.29
CA VAL A 202 2.99 14.01 -4.95
C VAL A 202 1.63 14.37 -5.57
N ARG A 203 1.25 13.75 -6.69
CA ARG A 203 -0.03 13.96 -7.36
C ARG A 203 -1.14 13.03 -6.89
N CYS A 204 -0.76 11.97 -6.20
CA CYS A 204 -1.62 10.81 -5.96
C CYS A 204 -1.94 10.59 -4.49
N ILE A 205 -1.07 10.98 -3.56
CA ILE A 205 -1.27 10.72 -2.13
C ILE A 205 -0.64 11.83 -1.30
N GLU A 206 -1.25 12.14 -0.16
CA GLU A 206 -0.77 13.11 0.82
C GLU A 206 0.54 12.61 1.51
N PRO A 207 1.36 13.51 2.05
CA PRO A 207 2.58 13.13 2.76
C PRO A 207 2.25 12.49 4.11
N PHE A 208 2.82 11.32 4.38
CA PHE A 208 2.70 10.62 5.66
C PHE A 208 4.08 10.24 6.18
N ASP A 209 4.35 10.54 7.45
CA ASP A 209 5.67 10.33 8.06
C ASP A 209 6.09 8.85 8.11
N HIS A 210 5.15 7.93 8.30
CA HIS A 210 5.43 6.49 8.32
C HIS A 210 5.56 5.88 6.91
N MET A 211 5.35 6.66 5.85
CA MET A 211 5.34 6.18 4.47
C MET A 211 6.61 6.58 3.71
N THR A 212 7.26 5.61 3.08
CA THR A 212 8.39 5.83 2.17
C THR A 212 7.98 5.48 0.74
N HIS A 213 8.16 6.43 -0.18
CA HIS A 213 7.79 6.28 -1.58
C HIS A 213 8.98 5.80 -2.41
N TRP A 214 8.89 4.59 -2.94
CA TRP A 214 9.86 4.00 -3.85
C TRP A 214 9.49 4.33 -5.28
N MET A 215 10.36 5.05 -5.98
CA MET A 215 10.14 5.50 -7.36
C MET A 215 11.31 5.07 -8.25
N PRO A 216 11.12 4.91 -9.57
CA PRO A 216 12.25 4.64 -10.43
C PRO A 216 13.14 5.89 -10.54
N THR A 217 14.41 5.72 -10.90
CA THR A 217 15.34 6.84 -11.10
C THR A 217 14.94 7.77 -12.25
N ASP A 218 14.17 7.25 -13.21
CA ASP A 218 13.56 7.99 -14.32
C ASP A 218 12.09 8.34 -14.05
N ALA A 219 11.71 8.50 -12.77
CA ALA A 219 10.35 8.88 -12.40
C ALA A 219 9.90 10.15 -13.15
N PRO A 220 8.60 10.25 -13.51
CA PRO A 220 8.10 11.38 -14.28
C PRO A 220 8.42 12.71 -13.59
N GLU A 221 8.89 13.66 -14.39
CA GLU A 221 9.07 15.03 -13.92
C GLU A 221 7.73 15.61 -13.45
N VAL A 222 7.81 16.39 -12.38
CA VAL A 222 6.71 17.19 -11.88
C VAL A 222 7.16 18.65 -11.86
N GLY A 223 6.21 19.59 -11.78
CA GLY A 223 6.53 21.00 -11.75
C GLY A 223 7.38 21.40 -10.54
N ILE A 224 7.79 22.66 -10.50
CA ILE A 224 8.76 23.16 -9.53
C ILE A 224 8.18 23.10 -8.12
N GLU A 225 6.92 23.49 -7.95
CA GLU A 225 6.25 23.47 -6.65
C GLU A 225 6.00 22.04 -6.19
N ALA A 226 5.58 21.16 -7.09
CA ALA A 226 5.44 19.73 -6.80
C ALA A 226 6.77 19.10 -6.36
N THR A 227 7.86 19.42 -7.04
CA THR A 227 9.21 18.95 -6.70
C THR A 227 9.62 19.45 -5.31
N ARG A 228 9.36 20.73 -5.03
CA ARG A 228 9.69 21.37 -3.75
C ARG A 228 8.89 20.77 -2.59
N VAL A 229 7.57 20.66 -2.74
CA VAL A 229 6.69 20.05 -1.73
C VAL A 229 7.09 18.60 -1.50
N PHE A 230 7.33 17.84 -2.57
CA PHE A 230 7.78 16.46 -2.46
C PHE A 230 9.09 16.33 -1.69
N GLY A 231 10.11 17.10 -2.06
CA GLY A 231 11.42 17.08 -1.40
C GLY A 231 11.40 17.50 0.07
N ASN A 232 10.40 18.28 0.49
CA ASN A 232 10.30 18.79 1.86
C ASN A 232 9.42 17.89 2.75
N GLN A 233 8.37 17.28 2.21
CA GLN A 233 7.32 16.63 3.00
C GLN A 233 7.26 15.11 2.82
N TYR A 234 7.87 14.55 1.77
CA TYR A 234 7.79 13.11 1.49
C TYR A 234 9.12 12.43 1.81
N ARG A 235 9.04 11.21 2.35
CA ARG A 235 10.19 10.31 2.42
C ARG A 235 10.22 9.50 1.14
N SER A 236 11.35 9.51 0.43
CA SER A 236 11.44 8.85 -0.87
C SER A 236 12.75 8.12 -1.06
N LEU A 237 12.67 7.00 -1.77
CA LEU A 237 13.78 6.22 -2.27
C LEU A 237 13.65 6.08 -3.79
N THR A 238 14.77 6.14 -4.49
CA THR A 238 14.79 5.85 -5.92
C THR A 238 15.43 4.48 -6.19
N TYR A 239 14.96 3.78 -7.21
CA TYR A 239 15.53 2.50 -7.65
C TYR A 239 15.81 2.49 -9.16
N GLU A 240 16.88 1.81 -9.58
CA GLU A 240 17.10 1.48 -10.99
C GLU A 240 16.41 0.16 -11.34
N THR A 241 16.64 -0.87 -10.51
CA THR A 241 16.00 -2.18 -10.60
C THR A 241 15.19 -2.45 -9.34
N LEU A 242 13.85 -2.40 -9.46
CA LEU A 242 12.94 -2.53 -8.32
C LEU A 242 13.21 -3.78 -7.49
N SER A 243 13.37 -4.94 -8.13
CA SER A 243 13.56 -6.21 -7.42
C SER A 243 14.83 -6.23 -6.57
N ILE A 244 15.94 -5.71 -7.09
CA ILE A 244 17.21 -5.67 -6.35
C ILE A 244 17.12 -4.68 -5.18
N GLY A 245 16.65 -3.46 -5.45
CA GLY A 245 16.54 -2.41 -4.43
C GLY A 245 15.59 -2.81 -3.29
N LEU A 246 14.41 -3.31 -3.65
CA LEU A 246 13.39 -3.69 -2.67
C LEU A 246 13.82 -4.89 -1.82
N LEU A 247 14.40 -5.93 -2.41
CA LEU A 247 14.87 -7.09 -1.64
C LEU A 247 16.03 -6.72 -0.70
N SER A 248 16.95 -5.86 -1.14
CA SER A 248 18.05 -5.38 -0.29
C SER A 248 17.53 -4.55 0.90
N ALA A 249 16.53 -3.70 0.67
CA ALA A 249 15.91 -2.97 1.77
C ALA A 249 15.07 -3.88 2.69
N LEU A 250 14.40 -4.90 2.17
CA LEU A 250 13.72 -5.90 2.99
C LEU A 250 14.69 -6.66 3.88
N GLU A 251 15.86 -7.04 3.35
CA GLU A 251 16.92 -7.67 4.13
C GLU A 251 17.33 -6.78 5.32
N ALA A 252 17.62 -5.50 5.04
CA ALA A 252 17.98 -4.53 6.08
C ALA A 252 16.85 -4.32 7.11
N PHE A 253 15.61 -4.16 6.65
CA PHE A 253 14.44 -4.01 7.52
C PHE A 253 14.27 -5.23 8.43
N MET A 254 14.33 -6.45 7.88
CA MET A 254 14.12 -7.67 8.64
C MET A 254 15.28 -7.95 9.62
N ALA A 255 16.49 -7.51 9.30
CA ALA A 255 17.66 -7.62 10.18
C ALA A 255 17.56 -6.64 11.37
N GLU A 256 17.13 -5.40 11.13
CA GLU A 256 17.08 -4.36 12.17
C GLU A 256 15.71 -4.20 12.85
N ASP A 257 14.66 -4.83 12.31
CA ASP A 257 13.27 -4.73 12.79
C ASP A 257 12.77 -3.27 12.88
N ARG A 258 13.23 -2.44 11.95
CA ARG A 258 12.87 -1.03 11.83
C ARG A 258 13.08 -0.56 10.40
N LEU A 259 12.34 0.48 10.01
CA LEU A 259 12.61 1.15 8.74
C LEU A 259 14.03 1.73 8.74
N PRO A 260 14.83 1.51 7.68
CA PRO A 260 16.04 2.29 7.51
C PRO A 260 15.65 3.76 7.48
N TYR A 261 16.23 4.58 8.37
CA TYR A 261 15.95 6.01 8.38
C TYR A 261 16.52 6.61 7.09
N VAL A 262 15.63 6.97 6.16
CA VAL A 262 16.05 7.61 4.92
C VAL A 262 15.17 8.82 4.64
N LYS A 263 15.74 10.01 4.83
CA LYS A 263 15.09 11.29 4.46
C LYS A 263 15.20 11.56 2.95
N ARG A 264 16.31 11.15 2.34
CA ARG A 264 16.56 11.06 0.89
C ARG A 264 17.79 10.16 0.72
N ALA A 265 17.63 9.02 0.06
CA ALA A 265 18.78 8.28 -0.46
C ALA A 265 18.44 7.79 -1.85
N VAL A 266 19.44 7.85 -2.71
CA VAL A 266 19.46 7.04 -3.90
C VAL A 266 19.87 5.66 -3.44
N TRP A 267 18.97 4.67 -3.50
CA TRP A 267 19.40 3.27 -3.42
C TRP A 267 20.04 2.94 -4.76
N VAL A 268 21.29 3.37 -4.90
CA VAL A 268 22.19 2.74 -5.87
C VAL A 268 22.46 1.39 -5.23
N ALA A 269 21.86 0.32 -5.77
CA ALA A 269 22.39 -1.01 -5.48
C ALA A 269 23.90 -0.90 -5.66
N PRO A 270 24.74 -1.36 -4.71
CA PRO A 270 26.19 -1.31 -4.92
C PRO A 270 26.42 -1.82 -6.34
N LYS A 271 27.15 -1.07 -7.17
CA LYS A 271 27.50 -1.52 -8.53
C LYS A 271 28.20 -2.84 -8.33
N LEU A 272 27.44 -3.92 -8.36
CA LEU A 272 27.97 -5.26 -8.27
C LEU A 272 28.80 -5.31 -9.54
N SER A 273 30.11 -5.35 -9.36
CA SER A 273 31.00 -5.65 -10.47
C SER A 273 30.46 -6.90 -11.17
N GLY A 274 30.76 -7.09 -12.47
CA GLY A 274 30.25 -8.27 -13.18
C GLY A 274 30.50 -9.58 -12.41
N LYS A 275 31.59 -9.63 -11.63
CA LYS A 275 31.94 -10.72 -10.72
C LYS A 275 31.06 -10.81 -9.47
N GLU A 276 30.66 -9.71 -8.85
CA GLU A 276 29.76 -9.72 -7.69
C GLU A 276 28.31 -10.02 -8.07
N LEU A 277 27.86 -9.55 -9.26
CA LEU A 277 26.57 -9.91 -9.80
C LEU A 277 26.55 -11.40 -10.12
N GLU A 278 27.61 -11.91 -10.75
CA GLU A 278 27.78 -13.33 -11.03
C GLU A 278 27.86 -14.17 -9.73
N ILE A 279 28.54 -13.70 -8.68
CA ILE A 279 28.56 -14.37 -7.37
C ILE A 279 27.17 -14.39 -6.74
N TRP A 280 26.45 -13.27 -6.79
CA TRP A 280 25.10 -13.18 -6.26
C TRP A 280 24.13 -14.08 -7.04
N GLU A 281 24.15 -14.05 -8.37
CA GLU A 281 23.39 -14.94 -9.24
C GLU A 281 23.73 -16.41 -9.03
N ARG A 282 25.02 -16.76 -8.85
CA ARG A 282 25.45 -18.12 -8.51
C ARG A 282 24.94 -18.56 -7.14
N LYS A 283 24.91 -17.66 -6.14
CA LYS A 283 24.30 -17.94 -4.83
C LYS A 283 22.79 -18.19 -4.96
N GLN A 284 22.09 -17.37 -5.74
CA GLN A 284 20.65 -17.54 -6.00
C GLN A 284 20.38 -18.85 -6.77
N ALA A 285 21.19 -19.18 -7.77
CA ALA A 285 21.09 -20.44 -8.51
C ALA A 285 21.43 -21.66 -7.63
N ALA A 286 22.36 -21.53 -6.69
CA ALA A 286 22.67 -22.59 -5.73
C ALA A 286 21.52 -22.83 -4.75
N VAL A 287 20.88 -21.77 -4.25
CA VAL A 287 19.66 -21.87 -3.43
C VAL A 287 18.54 -22.55 -4.21
N ALA A 288 18.28 -22.14 -5.45
CA ALA A 288 17.27 -22.76 -6.31
C ALA A 288 17.53 -24.26 -6.58
N ARG A 289 18.79 -24.66 -6.77
CA ARG A 289 19.17 -26.09 -6.93
C ARG A 289 18.98 -26.90 -5.64
N ILE A 290 19.28 -26.31 -4.49
CA ILE A 290 19.04 -26.93 -3.18
C ILE A 290 17.54 -27.16 -3.00
N GLU A 291 16.71 -26.18 -3.31
CA GLU A 291 15.25 -26.29 -3.25
C GLU A 291 14.69 -27.33 -4.24
N GLU A 292 15.20 -27.39 -5.46
CA GLU A 292 14.83 -28.43 -6.43
C GLU A 292 15.24 -29.83 -5.94
N GLY A 293 16.39 -29.95 -5.28
CA GLY A 293 16.84 -31.16 -4.59
C GLY A 293 15.92 -31.56 -3.43
N PHE A 294 15.43 -30.60 -2.65
CA PHE A 294 14.44 -30.84 -1.59
C PHE A 294 13.07 -31.26 -2.16
N LYS A 295 12.63 -30.64 -3.26
CA LYS A 295 11.40 -31.04 -3.98
C LYS A 295 11.51 -32.47 -4.53
N LYS A 296 12.65 -32.83 -5.13
CA LYS A 296 12.91 -34.21 -5.61
C LYS A 296 13.00 -35.23 -4.47
N LYS A 297 13.62 -34.90 -3.33
CA LYS A 297 13.65 -35.78 -2.15
C LYS A 297 12.25 -35.98 -1.53
N ARG A 298 11.40 -34.94 -1.47
CA ARG A 298 10.00 -35.09 -1.06
C ARG A 298 9.17 -35.92 -2.05
N ALA A 299 9.42 -35.80 -3.36
CA ALA A 299 8.78 -36.64 -4.38
C ALA A 299 9.19 -38.13 -4.27
N ILE A 300 10.46 -38.41 -3.96
CA ILE A 300 10.95 -39.79 -3.73
C ILE A 300 10.39 -40.36 -2.42
N SER A 301 10.19 -39.52 -1.40
CA SER A 301 9.57 -39.94 -0.13
C SER A 301 8.08 -40.31 -0.28
N PHE A 302 7.39 -39.75 -1.29
CA PHE A 302 5.98 -40.01 -1.57
C PHE A 302 5.75 -41.22 -2.49
N LEU A 303 6.80 -41.70 -3.18
CA LEU A 303 6.77 -42.87 -4.07
C LEU A 303 7.16 -44.20 -3.37
N GLY A 304 7.55 -44.16 -2.09
CA GLY A 304 7.97 -45.33 -1.32
C GLY A 304 6.91 -45.95 -0.38
N LEU A 305 5.64 -45.51 -0.47
CA LEU A 305 4.58 -45.91 0.47
C LEU A 305 3.25 -46.21 -0.25
N MET A 306 3.28 -47.10 -1.25
CA MET A 306 2.07 -47.80 -1.71
C MET A 306 2.36 -49.28 -2.02
N ALA A 307 2.10 -50.08 -0.98
CA ALA A 307 1.43 -51.38 -0.96
C ALA A 307 1.77 -52.48 -1.99
N LEU A 308 2.31 -53.58 -1.46
CA LEU A 308 1.80 -54.96 -1.60
C LEU A 308 2.16 -55.73 -0.30
N PRO A 309 1.53 -56.86 0.10
CA PRO A 309 0.52 -57.69 -0.58
C PRO A 309 -0.65 -58.19 0.31
N GLY A 310 -1.57 -58.98 -0.28
CA GLY A 310 -2.43 -59.96 0.43
C GLY A 310 -3.60 -60.39 -0.46
N GLN A 311 -3.54 -61.53 -1.18
CA GLN A 311 -4.02 -62.85 -0.75
C GLN A 311 -5.38 -62.84 -0.04
N GLY A 312 -6.36 -63.46 -0.71
CA GLY A 312 -7.74 -63.69 -0.30
C GLY A 312 -8.57 -64.07 -1.51
#